data_AF-A0A221SW85-F1
#
_entry.id   AF-A0A221SW85-F1
#
_cell.length_a   1.000
_cell.length_b   1.000
_cell.length_c   1.000
_cell.angle_alpha   90.00
_cell.angle_beta   90.00
_cell.angle_gamma   90.00
#
_symmetry.space_group_name_H-M   'P 1'
#
loop_
_entity.id
_entity.type
_entity.pdbx_description
1 polymer ?
#
loop_
_entity_poly.entity_id
_entity_poly.type
_entity_poly.pdbx_seq_one_letter_code
_entity_poly.pdbx_strand_id
1 'polypeptide(L)' 'MLKDDMAIHAGIPEKVILGALRQLSADMEDVTWDMGRTRPGRPVKVFFEAETIADVQRAKRHLEKLLGDAGYDLIP' A
#
# COMPACT_ATOMS: atom_id res chain seq x y z
N MET A 1 17.56 4.35 5.33
CA MET A 1 16.15 4.48 4.96
C MET A 1 15.31 3.72 5.99
N LEU A 2 14.16 4.28 6.37
CA LEU A 2 13.22 3.70 7.32
C LEU A 2 12.23 2.80 6.59
N LYS A 3 11.84 1.70 7.22
CA LYS A 3 10.93 0.70 6.63
C LYS A 3 9.75 0.43 7.55
N ASP A 4 8.58 0.21 6.97
CA ASP A 4 7.38 -0.20 7.70
C ASP A 4 6.43 -0.96 6.75
N ASP A 5 5.59 -1.83 7.28
CA ASP A 5 4.67 -2.65 6.49
C ASP A 5 3.19 -2.35 6.78
N MET A 6 2.35 -2.63 5.80
CA MET A 6 0.91 -2.52 5.87
C MET A 6 0.28 -3.82 5.37
N ALA A 7 -0.66 -4.37 6.12
CA ALA A 7 -1.45 -5.51 5.69
C ALA A 7 -2.73 -5.02 5.00
N ILE A 8 -2.94 -5.48 3.77
CA ILE A 8 -4.12 -5.19 2.97
C ILE A 8 -5.04 -6.41 3.02
N HIS A 9 -6.33 -6.19 3.29
CA HIS A 9 -7.32 -7.24 3.45
C HIS A 9 -7.39 -8.18 2.22
N ALA A 10 -7.60 -9.47 2.46
CA ALA A 10 -7.59 -10.51 1.41
C ALA A 10 -8.71 -10.35 0.37
N GLY A 11 -9.75 -9.57 0.68
CA GLY A 11 -10.86 -9.27 -0.22
C GLY A 11 -10.53 -8.28 -1.33
N ILE A 12 -9.38 -7.59 -1.25
CA ILE A 12 -8.97 -6.61 -2.25
C ILE A 12 -8.17 -7.33 -3.35
N PRO A 13 -8.60 -7.26 -4.63
CA PRO A 13 -7.88 -7.92 -5.71
C PRO A 13 -6.46 -7.38 -5.86
N GLU A 14 -5.49 -8.26 -6.06
CA GLU A 14 -4.07 -7.89 -6.24
C GLU A 14 -3.87 -6.82 -7.34
N LYS A 15 -4.61 -6.92 -8.44
CA LYS A 15 -4.56 -5.93 -9.53
C LYS A 15 -4.96 -4.52 -9.09
N VAL A 16 -5.87 -4.40 -8.12
CA VAL A 16 -6.31 -3.11 -7.56
C VAL A 16 -5.23 -2.55 -6.66
N ILE A 17 -4.63 -3.41 -5.80
CA ILE A 17 -3.50 -3.04 -4.95
C ILE A 17 -2.35 -2.52 -5.81
N LEU A 18 -1.96 -3.26 -6.85
CA LEU A 18 -0.90 -2.84 -7.78
C LEU A 18 -1.24 -1.55 -8.54
N GLY A 19 -2.51 -1.34 -8.90
CA GLY A 19 -2.97 -0.09 -9.51
C GLY A 19 -2.76 1.10 -8.57
N ALA A 20 -3.19 0.96 -7.32
CA ALA A 20 -3.04 2.01 -6.30
C ALA A 20 -1.56 2.28 -5.97
N LEU A 21 -0.72 1.24 -5.88
CA LEU A 21 0.72 1.39 -5.63
C LEU A 21 1.45 2.09 -6.78
N ARG A 22 1.05 1.85 -8.04
CA ARG A 22 1.59 2.58 -9.18
C ARG A 22 1.20 4.05 -9.16
N GLN A 23 -0.04 4.37 -8.79
CA GLN A 23 -0.47 5.75 -8.64
C GLN A 23 0.26 6.44 -7.48
N LEU A 24 0.43 5.76 -6.34
CA LEU A 24 1.23 6.23 -5.22
C LEU A 24 2.66 6.59 -5.65
N SER A 25 3.33 5.75 -6.45
CA SER A 25 4.67 6.06 -6.97
C SER A 25 4.73 7.29 -7.87
N ALA A 26 3.65 7.58 -8.61
CA ALA A 26 3.58 8.81 -9.42
C ALA A 26 3.37 10.05 -8.54
N ASP A 27 2.68 9.90 -7.40
CA ASP A 27 2.40 11.00 -6.47
C ASP A 27 3.53 11.24 -5.45
N MET A 28 4.40 10.24 -5.22
CA MET A 28 5.40 10.22 -4.15
C MET A 28 6.72 9.55 -4.59
N GLU A 29 7.58 10.28 -5.30
CA GLU A 29 8.85 9.76 -5.83
C GLU A 29 9.85 9.34 -4.73
N ASP A 30 9.78 9.95 -3.54
CA ASP A 30 10.70 9.69 -2.42
C ASP A 30 10.34 8.42 -1.61
N VAL A 31 9.29 7.71 -2.00
CA VAL A 31 8.85 6.48 -1.33
C VAL A 31 8.92 5.30 -2.29
N THR A 32 9.70 4.30 -1.89
CA THR A 32 9.74 3.01 -2.58
C THR A 32 8.85 2.00 -1.86
N TRP A 33 8.36 1.01 -2.60
CA TRP A 33 7.51 -0.05 -2.03
C TRP A 33 7.83 -1.40 -2.64
N ASP A 34 7.52 -2.45 -1.87
CA ASP A 34 7.53 -3.83 -2.33
C ASP A 34 6.27 -4.55 -1.85
N MET A 35 5.80 -5.51 -2.63
CA MET A 35 4.62 -6.30 -2.29
C MET A 35 5.04 -7.72 -1.94
N GLY A 36 4.68 -8.13 -0.72
CA GLY A 36 4.82 -9.50 -0.29
C GLY A 36 4.00 -10.46 -1.14
N ARG A 37 4.43 -11.72 -1.18
CA ARG A 37 3.78 -12.76 -1.98
C ARG A 37 2.30 -12.90 -1.66
N THR A 38 1.45 -12.79 -2.69
CA THR A 38 0.01 -12.97 -2.56
C THR A 38 -0.36 -14.46 -2.43
N ARG A 39 -1.35 -14.75 -1.59
CA ARG A 39 -1.92 -16.10 -1.42
C ARG A 39 -3.44 -15.97 -1.28
N PRO A 40 -4.24 -16.86 -1.90
CA PRO A 40 -5.69 -16.83 -1.75
C PRO A 40 -6.12 -16.84 -0.27
N GLY A 41 -7.04 -15.97 0.10
CA GLY A 41 -7.58 -15.86 1.46
C GLY A 41 -6.59 -15.34 2.51
N ARG A 42 -5.43 -14.81 2.11
CA ARG A 42 -4.47 -14.18 3.03
C ARG A 42 -4.34 -12.68 2.73
N PRO A 43 -4.20 -11.83 3.76
CA PRO A 43 -3.83 -10.44 3.56
C PRO A 43 -2.53 -10.31 2.77
N VAL A 44 -2.46 -9.29 1.92
CA VAL A 44 -1.26 -8.93 1.16
C VAL A 44 -0.44 -7.96 2.00
N LYS A 45 0.85 -8.22 2.19
CA LYS A 45 1.74 -7.26 2.84
C LYS A 45 2.31 -6.30 1.81
N VAL A 46 2.30 -5.01 2.10
CA VAL A 46 3.03 -3.98 1.36
C VAL A 46 4.08 -3.40 2.29
N PHE A 47 5.33 -3.41 1.85
CA PHE A 47 6.47 -2.82 2.55
C PHE A 47 6.76 -1.46 1.93
N PHE A 48 6.94 -0.44 2.76
CA PHE A 48 7.31 0.91 2.34
C PHE A 48 8.70 1.25 2.87
N GLU A 49 9.44 2.03 2.09
CA GLU A 49 10.76 2.54 2.45
C GLU A 49 10.93 3.99 2.01
N ALA A 50 11.36 4.84 2.94
CA ALA A 50 11.59 6.27 2.72
C ALA A 50 12.68 6.83 3.65
N GLU A 51 13.07 8.09 3.47
CA GLU A 51 14.04 8.75 4.36
C GLU A 51 13.48 9.01 5.75
N THR A 52 12.21 9.43 5.84
CA THR A 52 11.56 9.78 7.11
C THR A 52 10.37 8.88 7.42
N ILE A 53 10.06 8.71 8.71
CA ILE A 53 8.86 7.98 9.15
C ILE A 53 7.57 8.70 8.74
N ALA A 54 7.62 10.04 8.62
CA ALA A 54 6.49 10.84 8.19
C ALA A 54 6.12 10.53 6.74
N ASP A 55 7.11 10.29 5.87
CA ASP A 55 6.89 9.90 4.48
C ASP A 55 6.27 8.51 4.36
N VAL A 56 6.77 7.55 5.14
CA VAL A 56 6.19 6.20 5.22
C VAL A 56 4.72 6.26 5.67
N GLN A 57 4.42 7.03 6.72
CA GLN A 57 3.05 7.18 7.20
C GLN A 57 2.14 7.91 6.18
N ARG A 58 2.69 8.90 5.48
CA ARG A 58 1.97 9.60 4.40
C ARG A 58 1.63 8.64 3.26
N ALA A 59 2.58 7.79 2.85
CA ALA A 59 2.37 6.80 1.82
C ALA A 59 1.31 5.76 2.19
N LYS A 60 1.33 5.27 3.45
CA LYS A 60 0.30 4.35 3.96
C LYS A 60 -1.11 4.96 3.90
N ARG A 61 -1.27 6.19 4.38
CA ARG A 61 -2.55 6.91 4.33
C ARG A 61 -3.01 7.19 2.89
N HIS A 62 -2.08 7.51 2.00
CA HIS A 62 -2.39 7.74 0.59
C HIS A 62 -2.84 6.45 -0.10
N LEU A 63 -2.16 5.33 0.16
CA LEU A 63 -2.59 4.02 -0.34
C LEU A 63 -3.99 3.66 0.19
N GLU A 64 -4.25 3.87 1.47
CA GLU A 64 -5.58 3.66 2.06
C GLU A 64 -6.65 4.49 1.36
N LYS A 65 -6.38 5.78 1.12
CA LYS A 65 -7.29 6.64 0.38
C LYS A 65 -7.54 6.15 -1.05
N LEU A 66 -6.49 5.76 -1.79
CA LEU A 66 -6.61 5.26 -3.16
C LEU A 66 -7.45 3.99 -3.26
N LEU A 67 -7.31 3.09 -2.28
CA LEU A 67 -8.13 1.88 -2.19
C LEU A 67 -9.58 2.20 -1.82
N GLY A 68 -9.79 3.12 -0.88
CA GLY A 68 -11.13 3.61 -0.50
C GLY A 68 -11.86 4.30 -1.65
N ASP A 69 -11.17 5.16 -2.41
CA ASP A 69 -11.72 5.83 -3.61
C ASP A 69 -12.10 4.82 -4.71
N ALA A 70 -11.43 3.65 -4.74
CA ALA A 70 -11.76 2.53 -5.62
C ALA A 70 -12.87 1.61 -5.08
N GLY A 71 -13.45 1.94 -3.91
CA GLY A 71 -14.53 1.18 -3.26
C GLY A 71 -14.06 0.02 -2.38
N TYR A 72 -12.81 0.03 -1.92
CA TYR A 72 -12.24 -1.01 -1.07
C TYR A 72 -11.83 -0.46 0.29
N ASP A 73 -12.55 -0.85 1.34
CA ASP A 73 -12.18 -0.53 2.71
C ASP A 73 -11.12 -1.50 3.25
N LEU A 74 -10.17 -0.95 4.00
CA LEU A 74 -9.11 -1.69 4.67
C LEU A 74 -9.50 -2.15 6.08
N ILE A 75 -10.60 -1.61 6.61
CA ILE A 75 -11.22 -2.00 7.88
C ILE A 75 -12.53 -2.73 7.52
N PRO A 76 -12.78 -3.94 8.06
CA PRO A 76 -14.03 -4.66 7.83
C PRO A 76 -15.26 -3.95 8.41
#